data_AF-A0A351E7T5-F1
#
_entry.id   AF-A0A351E7T5-F1
#
_cell.length_a   1.000
_cell.length_b   1.000
_cell.length_c   1.000
_cell.angle_alpha   90.00
_cell.angle_beta   90.00
_cell.angle_gamma   90.00
#
_symmetry.space_group_name_H-M   'P 1'
#
loop_
_entity.id
_entity.type
_entity.pdbx_description
1 polymer ?
#
loop_
_entity_poly.entity_id
_entity_poly.type
_entity_poly.pdbx_seq_one_letter_code
_entity_poly.pdbx_strand_id
1 'polypeptide(L)'
;MDEETKVTVIDDRVREEEALSLCKWAAARAGAIVVIPGLGTLSTVANDVYMIMKIGKVYEQDITEKAAVSLLGSMGTVFVGGKLATLIPFAPLQIPLAVGMTYGLGRVVMEWIKAGKPKDLSA
;
A
#
# COMPACT_ATOMS: atom_id res chain seq x y z
N MET A 1 20.20 -8.11 37.74
CA MET A 1 19.21 -7.12 37.30
C MET A 1 18.76 -7.64 35.95
N ASP A 2 17.76 -8.50 35.99
CA ASP A 2 17.24 -9.24 34.86
C ASP A 2 16.56 -8.26 33.90
N GLU A 3 17.15 -8.05 32.73
CA GLU A 3 16.45 -7.42 31.61
C GLU A 3 15.28 -8.34 31.26
N GLU A 4 14.06 -7.92 31.60
CA GLU A 4 12.83 -8.53 31.09
C GLU A 4 12.86 -8.40 29.56
N THR A 5 13.37 -9.44 28.90
CA THR A 5 13.23 -9.61 27.46
C THR A 5 11.73 -9.70 27.18
N LYS A 6 11.12 -8.57 26.81
CA LYS A 6 9.70 -8.48 26.47
C LYS A 6 9.49 -9.24 25.16
N VAL A 7 9.35 -10.56 25.24
CA VAL A 7 8.98 -11.42 24.12
C VAL A 7 7.52 -11.13 23.80
N THR A 8 7.29 -10.18 22.90
CA THR A 8 5.98 -10.00 22.29
C THR A 8 5.78 -11.15 21.31
N VAL A 9 5.09 -12.20 21.75
CA VAL A 9 4.53 -13.21 20.86
C VAL A 9 3.43 -12.50 20.07
N ILE A 10 3.81 -11.86 18.97
CA ILE A 10 2.86 -11.19 18.10
C ILE A 10 2.32 -12.26 17.17
N ASP A 11 1.04 -12.57 17.33
CA ASP A 11 0.33 -13.48 16.44
C ASP A 11 0.32 -12.88 15.03
N ASP A 12 0.88 -13.61 14.06
CA ASP A 12 0.91 -13.19 12.66
C ASP A 12 -0.48 -12.85 12.11
N ARG A 13 -1.54 -13.43 12.69
CA ARG A 13 -2.93 -13.14 12.34
C ARG A 13 -3.32 -11.71 12.73
N VAL A 14 -2.88 -11.23 13.90
CA VAL A 14 -3.17 -9.86 14.36
C VAL A 14 -2.46 -8.84 13.45
N ARG A 15 -1.22 -9.13 13.06
CA ARG A 15 -0.48 -8.31 12.08
C ARG A 15 -1.16 -8.28 10.71
N GLU A 16 -1.63 -9.43 10.25
CA GLU A 16 -2.35 -9.53 8.99
C GLU A 16 -3.68 -8.77 9.04
N GLU A 17 -4.43 -8.85 10.14
CA GLU A 17 -5.67 -8.09 10.34
C GLU A 17 -5.43 -6.58 10.37
N GLU A 18 -4.39 -6.12 11.06
CA GLU A 18 -3.98 -4.72 11.08
C GLU A 18 -3.58 -4.24 9.68
N ALA A 19 -2.74 -5.00 8.97
CA ALA A 19 -2.34 -4.68 7.60
C ALA A 19 -3.54 -4.67 6.64
N LEU A 20 -4.49 -5.60 6.78
CA LEU A 20 -5.73 -5.63 6.01
C LEU A 20 -6.62 -4.42 6.31
N SER A 21 -6.68 -3.96 7.55
CA SER A 21 -7.43 -2.76 7.93
C SER A 21 -6.87 -1.52 7.25
N LEU A 22 -5.53 -1.41 7.17
CA LEU A 22 -4.82 -0.35 6.45
C LEU A 22 -5.10 -0.42 4.94
N CYS A 23 -5.09 -1.62 4.36
CA CYS A 23 -5.43 -1.83 2.95
C CYS A 23 -6.85 -1.35 2.64
N LYS A 24 -7.83 -1.72 3.48
CA LYS A 24 -9.23 -1.30 3.32
C LYS A 24 -9.38 0.21 3.45
N TRP A 25 -8.70 0.82 4.42
CA TRP A 25 -8.73 2.27 4.61
C TRP A 25 -8.12 3.01 3.41
N ALA A 26 -6.95 2.59 2.95
CA ALA A 26 -6.28 3.19 1.80
C ALA A 26 -7.12 3.01 0.52
N ALA A 27 -7.75 1.86 0.34
CA ALA A 27 -8.62 1.58 -0.81
C ALA A 27 -9.88 2.46 -0.79
N ALA A 28 -10.54 2.61 0.37
CA ALA A 28 -11.67 3.51 0.53
C ALA A 28 -11.28 4.97 0.21
N ARG A 29 -10.11 5.41 0.71
CA ARG A 29 -9.57 6.74 0.43
C ARG A 29 -9.24 6.93 -1.05
N ALA A 30 -8.69 5.92 -1.72
CA ALA A 30 -8.44 5.97 -3.16
C ALA A 30 -9.74 6.16 -3.97
N GLY A 31 -10.82 5.47 -3.59
CA GLY A 31 -12.14 5.66 -4.18
C GLY A 31 -12.68 7.09 -4.05
N ALA A 32 -12.40 7.76 -2.92
CA ALA A 32 -12.76 9.16 -2.72
C ALA A 32 -11.84 10.15 -3.46
N ILE A 33 -10.56 9.83 -3.65
CA ILE A 33 -9.61 10.74 -4.34
C ILE A 33 -9.88 10.78 -5.85
N VAL A 34 -10.24 9.65 -6.47
CA VAL A 34 -10.41 9.59 -7.94
C VAL A 34 -11.61 10.37 -8.48
N VAL A 35 -12.58 10.71 -7.63
CA VAL A 35 -13.71 11.55 -8.01
C VAL A 35 -13.38 13.04 -8.01
N ILE A 36 -12.22 13.44 -7.48
CA ILE A 36 -11.81 14.85 -7.39
C ILE A 36 -11.06 15.26 -8.66
N PRO A 37 -11.61 16.19 -9.47
CA PRO A 37 -10.93 16.68 -10.67
C PRO A 37 -9.61 17.36 -10.32
N GLY A 38 -8.52 17.01 -11.02
CA GLY A 38 -7.22 17.69 -10.91
C GLY A 38 -6.28 17.20 -9.79
N LEU A 39 -6.74 16.35 -8.85
CA LEU A 39 -5.91 15.79 -7.78
C LEU A 39 -5.71 14.26 -7.88
N GLY A 40 -6.49 13.57 -8.70
CA GLY A 40 -6.61 12.11 -8.71
C GLY A 40 -5.29 11.33 -8.74
N THR A 41 -4.42 11.59 -9.71
CA THR A 41 -3.28 10.69 -9.97
C THR A 41 -2.16 10.80 -8.93
N LEU A 42 -1.68 12.01 -8.63
CA LEU A 42 -0.58 12.19 -7.68
C LEU A 42 -1.03 11.88 -6.24
N SER A 43 -2.24 12.30 -5.87
CA SER A 43 -2.78 12.01 -4.53
C SER A 43 -3.05 10.53 -4.30
N THR A 44 -3.45 9.77 -5.34
CA THR A 44 -3.59 8.32 -5.20
C THR A 44 -2.24 7.61 -5.10
N VAL A 45 -1.20 8.06 -5.82
CA VAL A 45 0.16 7.51 -5.67
C VAL A 45 0.69 7.78 -4.25
N ALA A 46 0.52 8.99 -3.73
CA ALA A 46 0.90 9.31 -2.35
C ALA A 46 0.15 8.45 -1.30
N ASN A 47 -1.13 8.16 -1.54
CA ASN A 47 -1.92 7.26 -0.70
C ASN A 47 -1.37 5.83 -0.72
N ASP A 48 -1.02 5.33 -1.91
CA ASP A 48 -0.45 4.00 -2.10
C ASP A 48 0.94 3.88 -1.42
N VAL A 49 1.82 4.88 -1.58
CA VAL A 49 3.12 4.97 -0.90
C VAL A 49 2.95 4.98 0.63
N TYR A 50 2.02 5.79 1.15
CA TYR A 50 1.72 5.84 2.58
C TYR A 50 1.27 4.48 3.10
N MET A 51 0.36 3.81 2.38
CA MET A 51 -0.12 2.48 2.74
C MET A 51 1.04 1.47 2.80
N ILE A 52 1.94 1.46 1.81
CA ILE A 52 3.10 0.57 1.78
C ILE A 52 3.98 0.78 3.03
N MET A 53 4.32 2.03 3.32
CA MET A 53 5.15 2.36 4.49
C MET A 53 4.46 1.96 5.81
N LYS A 54 3.14 2.15 5.91
CA LYS A 54 2.40 1.77 7.11
C LYS A 54 2.25 0.27 7.30
N ILE A 55 2.07 -0.50 6.22
CA ILE A 55 2.10 -1.96 6.27
C ILE A 55 3.49 -2.43 6.72
N GLY A 56 4.58 -1.84 6.18
CA GLY A 56 5.94 -2.11 6.65
C GLY A 56 6.08 -1.99 8.16
N LYS A 57 5.57 -0.90 8.75
CA LYS A 57 5.59 -0.69 10.21
C LYS A 57 4.83 -1.74 11.01
N VAL A 58 3.74 -2.32 10.47
CA VAL A 58 3.00 -3.42 11.13
C VAL A 58 3.84 -4.70 11.21
N TYR A 59 4.67 -4.94 10.20
CA TYR A 59 5.61 -6.07 10.17
C TYR A 59 6.99 -5.73 10.77
N GLU A 60 7.11 -4.60 11.48
CA GLU A 60 8.37 -4.13 12.07
C GLU A 60 9.50 -3.96 11.04
N GLN A 61 9.12 -3.61 9.80
CA GLN A 61 10.03 -3.32 8.70
C GLN A 61 9.94 -1.84 8.32
N ASP A 62 11.01 -1.08 8.52
CA ASP A 62 11.07 0.29 7.99
C ASP A 62 11.25 0.25 6.46
N ILE A 63 10.18 0.62 5.76
CA ILE A 63 10.17 0.80 4.31
C ILE A 63 10.34 2.30 4.03
N THR A 64 11.46 2.65 3.39
CA THR A 64 11.71 4.01 2.92
C THR A 64 10.75 4.39 1.79
N GLU A 65 10.42 5.67 1.67
CA GLU A 65 9.59 6.19 0.57
C GLU A 65 10.14 5.78 -0.81
N LYS A 66 11.46 5.84 -1.00
CA LYS A 66 12.13 5.39 -2.24
C LYS A 66 11.83 3.92 -2.56
N ALA A 67 11.83 3.05 -1.55
CA ALA A 67 11.54 1.63 -1.71
C ALA A 67 10.07 1.40 -2.05
N ALA A 68 9.17 2.15 -1.42
CA ALA A 68 7.75 2.12 -1.74
C ALA A 68 7.48 2.61 -3.18
N VAL A 69 8.13 3.70 -3.61
CA VAL A 69 8.04 4.23 -4.97
C VAL A 69 8.66 3.27 -5.98
N SER A 70 9.79 2.63 -5.67
CA SER A 70 10.40 1.64 -6.56
C SER A 70 9.55 0.38 -6.69
N LEU A 71 8.88 -0.04 -5.61
CA LEU A 71 7.91 -1.14 -5.64
C LEU A 71 6.71 -0.79 -6.52
N LEU A 72 6.16 0.42 -6.37
CA LEU A 72 5.09 0.91 -7.26
C LEU A 72 5.55 1.01 -8.71
N GLY A 73 6.77 1.49 -8.93
CA GLY A 73 7.37 1.59 -10.26
C GLY A 73 7.61 0.24 -10.92
N SER A 74 8.00 -0.78 -10.14
CA SER A 74 8.23 -2.14 -10.65
C SER A 74 6.94 -2.84 -11.09
N MET A 75 5.78 -2.42 -10.57
CA MET A 75 4.46 -2.87 -11.03
C MET A 75 4.05 -2.27 -12.38
N GLY A 76 4.85 -1.35 -12.92
CA GLY A 76 4.85 -0.94 -14.31
C GLY A 76 3.50 -0.49 -14.87
N THR A 77 3.15 -1.03 -16.03
CA THR A 77 2.00 -0.62 -16.85
C THR A 77 0.65 -0.90 -16.21
N VAL A 78 0.53 -1.81 -15.25
CA VAL A 78 -0.77 -2.12 -14.61
C VAL A 78 -1.23 -0.94 -13.75
N PHE A 79 -0.31 -0.35 -12.97
CA PHE A 79 -0.60 0.83 -12.18
C PHE A 79 -0.69 2.08 -13.04
N VAL A 80 0.22 2.27 -13.99
CA VAL A 80 0.14 3.44 -14.91
C VAL A 80 -1.15 3.42 -15.73
N GLY A 81 -1.50 2.27 -16.34
CA GLY A 81 -2.70 2.12 -17.16
C GLY A 81 -4.00 2.26 -16.37
N GLY A 82 -4.07 1.67 -15.17
CA GLY A 82 -5.24 1.81 -14.31
C GLY A 82 -5.41 3.23 -13.76
N LYS A 83 -4.31 3.97 -13.50
CA LYS A 83 -4.37 5.39 -13.11
C LYS A 83 -4.75 6.28 -14.29
N LEU A 84 -4.28 5.99 -15.50
CA LEU A 84 -4.72 6.67 -16.73
C LEU A 84 -6.22 6.45 -17.00
N ALA A 85 -6.76 5.26 -16.72
CA ALA A 85 -8.19 5.01 -16.82
C ALA A 85 -9.02 5.89 -15.87
N THR A 86 -8.42 6.40 -14.78
CA THR A 86 -9.09 7.38 -13.91
C THR A 86 -9.17 8.79 -14.50
N LEU A 87 -8.53 9.07 -15.63
CA LEU A 87 -8.73 10.32 -16.38
C LEU A 87 -10.04 10.31 -17.18
N ILE A 88 -10.66 9.14 -17.38
CA ILE A 88 -11.99 9.03 -17.99
C ILE A 88 -13.00 9.52 -16.94
N PRO A 89 -13.79 10.58 -17.20
CA PRO A 89 -14.68 11.22 -16.21
C PRO A 89 -15.95 10.40 -15.96
N PHE A 90 -15.78 9.13 -15.58
CA PHE A 90 -16.85 8.18 -15.33
C PHE A 90 -16.66 7.54 -13.94
N ALA A 91 -17.10 8.27 -12.92
CA ALA A 91 -17.01 7.87 -11.52
C ALA A 91 -17.47 6.44 -11.20
N PRO A 92 -18.55 5.90 -11.82
CA PRO A 92 -18.96 4.53 -11.58
C PRO A 92 -17.91 3.46 -11.95
N LEU A 93 -17.00 3.75 -12.89
CA LEU A 93 -15.88 2.87 -13.24
C LEU A 93 -14.60 3.23 -12.48
N GLN A 94 -14.36 4.53 -12.24
CA GLN A 94 -13.16 5.00 -11.54
C GLN A 94 -13.09 4.46 -10.10
N ILE A 95 -14.20 4.46 -9.37
CA ILE A 95 -14.22 4.07 -7.96
C ILE A 95 -13.85 2.59 -7.76
N PRO A 96 -14.51 1.61 -8.43
CA PRO A 96 -14.14 0.21 -8.27
C PRO A 96 -12.70 -0.08 -8.73
N LEU A 97 -12.26 0.57 -9.81
CA LEU A 97 -10.91 0.39 -10.31
C LEU A 97 -9.85 0.90 -9.32
N ALA A 98 -10.05 2.09 -8.77
CA ALA A 98 -9.14 2.69 -7.79
C ALA A 98 -9.07 1.88 -6.49
N VAL A 99 -10.24 1.50 -5.95
CA VAL A 99 -10.36 0.66 -4.76
C VAL A 99 -9.68 -0.69 -4.99
N GLY A 100 -9.95 -1.32 -6.14
CA GLY A 100 -9.38 -2.62 -6.49
C GLY A 100 -7.87 -2.59 -6.65
N MET A 101 -7.32 -1.57 -7.33
CA MET A 101 -5.87 -1.40 -7.47
C MET A 101 -5.18 -1.18 -6.12
N THR A 102 -5.67 -0.27 -5.29
CA THR A 102 -5.05 0.01 -3.99
C THR A 102 -5.18 -1.18 -3.04
N TYR A 103 -6.31 -1.89 -3.04
CA TYR A 103 -6.46 -3.11 -2.25
C TYR A 103 -5.53 -4.23 -2.73
N GLY A 104 -5.46 -4.45 -4.05
CA GLY A 104 -4.58 -5.43 -4.67
C GLY A 104 -3.10 -5.14 -4.38
N LEU A 105 -2.69 -3.88 -4.45
CA LEU A 105 -1.36 -3.44 -4.03
C LEU A 105 -1.07 -3.82 -2.58
N GLY A 106 -2.00 -3.52 -1.67
CA GLY A 106 -1.84 -3.87 -0.25
C GLY A 106 -1.59 -5.36 -0.05
N ARG A 107 -2.31 -6.22 -0.78
CA ARG A 107 -2.09 -7.68 -0.77
C ARG A 107 -0.70 -8.05 -1.28
N VAL A 108 -0.27 -7.48 -2.41
CA VAL A 108 1.06 -7.73 -2.97
C VAL A 108 2.16 -7.30 -2.01
N VAL A 109 1.99 -6.17 -1.32
CA VAL A 109 2.96 -5.66 -0.35
C VAL A 109 3.08 -6.57 0.86
N MET A 110 1.96 -7.08 1.39
CA MET A 110 1.97 -8.03 2.49
C MET A 110 2.74 -9.30 2.12
N GLU A 111 2.46 -9.87 0.95
CA GLU A 111 3.18 -11.05 0.46
C GLU A 111 4.65 -10.75 0.14
N TRP A 112 4.96 -9.57 -0.37
CA TRP A 112 6.33 -9.13 -0.64
C TRP A 112 7.16 -8.98 0.64
N ILE A 113 6.56 -8.49 1.73
CA ILE A 113 7.20 -8.43 3.06
C ILE A 113 7.41 -9.84 3.61
N LYS A 114 6.38 -10.71 3.54
CA LYS A 114 6.47 -12.12 3.97
C LYS A 114 7.53 -12.89 3.19
N ALA A 115 7.70 -12.60 1.89
CA ALA A 115 8.73 -13.19 1.03
C ALA A 115 10.15 -12.68 1.32
N GLY A 116 10.32 -11.76 2.27
CA GLY A 116 11.61 -11.40 2.85
C GLY A 116 12.28 -10.15 2.28
N LYS A 117 11.66 -9.43 1.33
CA LYS A 117 12.13 -8.23 0.60
C LYS A 117 13.58 -8.27 0.06
N PRO A 118 13.88 -7.73 -1.13
CA PRO A 118 15.28 -7.56 -1.57
C PRO A 118 16.07 -6.73 -0.55
N LYS A 119 17.23 -7.23 -0.11
CA LYS A 119 18.09 -6.57 0.90
C LYS A 119 18.60 -5.19 0.45
N ASP A 120 18.60 -4.93 -0.86
CA ASP A 120 19.09 -3.68 -1.48
C ASP A 120 18.13 -2.48 -1.43
N LEU A 121 16.93 -2.64 -0.86
CA LEU A 121 15.94 -1.55 -0.78
C LEU A 121 16.01 -0.74 0.53
N SER A 122 16.96 -1.05 1.41
CA SER A 122 17.16 -0.39 2.70
C SER A 122 18.30 0.65 2.71
N ALA A 123 18.87 1.00 1.55
CA ALA A 123 19.95 2.00 1.42
C ALA A 123 19.44 3.40 1.07
#